data_AF-A0A939KSC9-F1
#
_entry.id   AF-A0A939KSC9-F1
#
_cell.length_a   1.000
_cell.length_b   1.000
_cell.length_c   1.000
_cell.angle_alpha   90.00
_cell.angle_beta   90.00
_cell.angle_gamma   90.00
#
_symmetry.space_group_name_H-M   'P 1'
#
loop_
_entity.id
_entity.type
_entity.pdbx_description
1 polymer ?
#
loop_
_entity_poly.entity_id
_entity_poly.type
_entity_poly.pdbx_seq_one_letter_code
_entity_poly.pdbx_strand_id
1 'polypeptide(L)'
;MTEIKDNQSTLPPLKNRDPSLTGRSKEELLLRQYSYIRETVKSSARESLRQGKMIPTSVRIGREGKVKLRELQELLGADMKVLLNMAFAYAYNQANRNQVSIKELKSRVEARVQDEENELFEIDENTLNMLFDSRSEDAKFIYLNAGIDLLYFRLVRMETLSDIWQ
;
A
#
# COMPACT_ATOMS: atom_id res chain seq x y z
N MET A 1 -22.52 -70.62 -20.20
CA MET A 1 -22.94 -69.27 -19.82
C MET A 1 -22.41 -69.02 -18.43
N THR A 2 -21.47 -68.09 -18.28
CA THR A 2 -20.81 -67.82 -17.00
C THR A 2 -20.86 -66.31 -16.81
N GLU A 3 -21.64 -65.86 -15.83
CA GLU A 3 -21.83 -64.45 -15.51
C GLU A 3 -20.54 -63.88 -14.91
N ILE A 4 -19.99 -62.84 -15.55
CA ILE A 4 -18.85 -62.08 -15.04
C ILE A 4 -19.41 -61.08 -14.03
N LYS A 5 -19.08 -61.25 -12.75
CA LYS A 5 -19.37 -60.27 -11.69
C LYS A 5 -18.46 -59.06 -11.87
N ASP A 6 -19.07 -57.89 -11.97
CA ASP A 6 -18.38 -56.60 -12.08
C ASP A 6 -17.44 -56.34 -10.89
N ASN A 7 -16.22 -55.93 -11.22
CA ASN A 7 -15.18 -55.50 -10.30
C ASN A 7 -15.65 -54.28 -9.48
N GLN A 8 -15.67 -54.41 -8.16
CA GLN A 8 -15.80 -53.28 -7.25
C GLN A 8 -14.50 -52.46 -7.24
N SER A 9 -14.63 -51.17 -7.57
CA SER A 9 -13.58 -50.15 -7.53
C SER A 9 -13.05 -49.95 -6.10
N THR A 10 -11.71 -50.03 -5.94
CA THR A 10 -10.96 -49.79 -4.69
C THR A 10 -10.34 -48.38 -4.63
N LEU A 11 -10.98 -47.38 -5.22
CA LEU A 11 -10.55 -45.99 -5.03
C LEU A 11 -11.13 -45.45 -3.71
N PRO A 12 -10.30 -44.94 -2.78
CA PRO A 12 -10.82 -44.29 -1.59
C PRO A 12 -11.66 -43.07 -2.02
N PRO A 13 -12.80 -42.80 -1.34
CA PRO A 13 -13.64 -41.67 -1.69
C PRO A 13 -12.84 -40.37 -1.59
N LEU A 14 -12.98 -39.51 -2.61
CA LEU A 14 -12.43 -38.16 -2.61
C LEU A 14 -12.94 -37.45 -1.35
N LYS A 15 -12.06 -37.31 -0.36
CA LYS A 15 -12.34 -36.58 0.88
C LYS A 15 -12.62 -35.13 0.48
N ASN A 16 -13.89 -34.73 0.48
CA ASN A 16 -14.28 -33.34 0.31
C ASN A 16 -13.53 -32.52 1.38
N ARG A 17 -12.50 -31.79 0.95
CA ARG A 17 -11.76 -30.91 1.85
C ARG A 17 -12.71 -29.82 2.28
N ASP A 18 -12.91 -29.70 3.58
CA ASP A 18 -13.79 -28.73 4.19
C ASP A 18 -13.44 -27.32 3.66
N PRO A 19 -14.38 -26.61 2.99
CA PRO A 19 -14.10 -25.29 2.41
C PRO A 19 -13.56 -24.30 3.46
N SER A 20 -13.98 -24.47 4.72
CA SER A 20 -13.55 -23.69 5.87
C SER A 20 -12.06 -23.85 6.21
N LEU A 21 -11.47 -25.04 6.02
CA LEU A 21 -10.04 -25.31 6.20
C LEU A 21 -9.20 -24.67 5.08
N THR A 22 -9.72 -24.65 3.86
CA THR A 22 -9.07 -23.99 2.71
C THR A 22 -9.08 -22.46 2.84
N GLY A 23 -10.14 -21.88 3.41
CA GLY A 23 -10.22 -20.44 3.72
C GLY A 23 -9.22 -20.02 4.81
N ARG A 24 -9.20 -20.75 5.94
CA ARG A 24 -8.23 -20.53 7.04
C ARG A 24 -6.78 -20.66 6.59
N SER A 25 -6.48 -21.64 5.73
CA SER A 25 -5.15 -21.84 5.15
C SER A 25 -4.68 -20.64 4.31
N LYS A 26 -5.57 -19.99 3.54
CA LYS A 26 -5.21 -18.82 2.73
C LYS A 26 -4.99 -17.58 3.58
N GLU A 27 -5.83 -17.35 4.59
CA GLU A 27 -5.69 -16.23 5.52
C GLU A 27 -4.40 -16.31 6.34
N GLU A 28 -4.05 -17.50 6.85
CA GLU A 28 -2.79 -17.70 7.56
C GLU A 28 -1.57 -17.49 6.66
N LEU A 29 -1.65 -17.90 5.39
CA LEU A 29 -0.57 -17.75 4.42
C LEU A 29 -0.37 -16.28 4.06
N LEU A 30 -1.46 -15.52 3.88
CA LEU A 30 -1.44 -14.07 3.72
C LEU A 30 -0.84 -13.38 4.96
N LEU A 31 -1.27 -13.75 6.18
CA LEU A 31 -0.72 -13.20 7.42
C LEU A 31 0.78 -13.46 7.56
N ARG A 32 1.27 -14.65 7.17
CA ARG A 32 2.70 -14.96 7.17
C ARG A 32 3.46 -14.16 6.11
N GLN A 33 2.91 -14.01 4.91
CA GLN A 33 3.49 -13.16 3.86
C GLN A 33 3.60 -11.71 4.31
N TYR A 34 2.51 -11.14 4.87
CA TYR A 34 2.52 -9.79 5.44
C TYR A 34 3.56 -9.63 6.54
N SER A 35 3.72 -10.64 7.40
CA SER A 35 4.71 -10.62 8.48
C SER A 35 6.14 -10.62 7.93
N TYR A 36 6.42 -11.47 6.95
CA TYR A 36 7.72 -11.58 6.28
C TYR A 36 8.10 -10.30 5.52
N ILE A 37 7.17 -9.74 4.75
CA ILE A 37 7.42 -8.52 3.98
C ILE A 37 7.59 -7.32 4.92
N ARG A 38 6.80 -7.26 6.00
CA ARG A 38 7.00 -6.25 7.07
C ARG A 38 8.40 -6.31 7.68
N GLU A 39 8.92 -7.51 7.96
CA GLU A 39 10.28 -7.67 8.48
C GLU A 39 11.35 -7.25 7.46
N THR A 40 11.12 -7.58 6.19
CA THR A 40 12.04 -7.24 5.08
C THR A 40 12.10 -5.74 4.82
N VAL A 41 10.95 -5.05 4.81
CA VAL A 41 10.86 -3.58 4.67
C VAL A 41 11.49 -2.89 5.88
N LYS A 42 11.33 -3.46 7.09
CA LYS A 42 11.99 -2.95 8.31
C LYS A 42 13.50 -3.12 8.30
N SER A 43 14.01 -4.27 7.88
CA SER A 43 15.47 -4.53 7.80
C SER A 43 16.10 -3.59 6.78
N SER A 44 15.60 -3.60 5.54
CA SER A 44 16.18 -2.81 4.44
C SER A 44 16.21 -1.31 4.73
N ALA A 45 15.09 -0.72 5.15
CA ALA A 45 15.05 0.71 5.41
C ALA A 45 15.88 1.13 6.64
N ARG A 46 16.00 0.26 7.66
CA ARG A 46 16.88 0.52 8.82
C ARG A 46 18.36 0.36 8.49
N GLU A 47 18.71 -0.60 7.65
CA GLU A 47 20.08 -0.80 7.17
C GLU A 47 20.55 0.37 6.31
N SER A 48 19.69 0.85 5.42
CA SER A 48 19.93 2.06 4.62
C SER A 48 20.17 3.31 5.48
N LEU A 49 19.37 3.52 6.53
CA LEU A 49 19.61 4.63 7.47
C LEU A 49 20.91 4.47 8.25
N ARG A 50 21.23 3.27 8.75
CA ARG A 50 22.49 3.01 9.47
C ARG A 50 23.72 3.28 8.61
N GLN A 51 23.60 3.14 7.30
CA GLN A 51 24.65 3.45 6.33
C GLN A 51 24.61 4.91 5.83
N GLY A 52 23.71 5.74 6.36
CA GLY A 52 23.53 7.14 5.95
C GLY A 52 23.06 7.31 4.50
N LYS A 53 22.50 6.26 3.90
CA LYS A 53 22.08 6.24 2.49
C LYS A 53 20.70 5.59 2.39
N MET A 54 19.65 6.40 2.42
CA MET A 54 18.32 5.95 2.01
C MET A 54 18.34 5.73 0.50
N ILE A 55 18.14 4.47 0.09
CA ILE A 55 18.08 4.12 -1.32
C ILE A 55 16.69 4.51 -1.83
N PRO A 56 16.58 5.34 -2.88
CA PRO A 56 15.29 5.66 -3.48
C PRO A 56 14.60 4.38 -3.95
N THR A 57 13.34 4.22 -3.58
CA THR A 57 12.51 3.09 -4.00
C THR A 57 11.51 3.53 -5.06
N SER A 58 11.34 2.74 -6.10
CA SER A 58 10.27 2.96 -7.08
C SER A 58 8.91 2.76 -6.40
N VAL A 59 8.05 3.78 -6.46
CA VAL A 59 6.70 3.77 -5.89
C VAL A 59 5.68 4.11 -6.96
N ARG A 60 4.51 3.48 -6.83
CA ARG A 60 3.38 3.69 -7.73
C ARG A 60 2.63 4.96 -7.29
N ILE A 61 2.36 5.84 -8.24
CA ILE A 61 1.51 7.02 -8.08
C ILE A 61 0.53 7.09 -9.26
N GLY A 62 -0.67 7.64 -9.05
CA GLY A 62 -1.59 7.87 -10.14
C GLY A 62 -1.06 8.90 -11.12
N ARG A 63 -1.36 8.74 -12.41
CA ARG A 63 -0.97 9.69 -13.45
C ARG A 63 -1.44 11.12 -13.14
N GLU A 64 -2.68 11.27 -12.68
CA GLU A 64 -3.22 12.56 -12.20
C GLU A 64 -2.44 13.08 -10.99
N GLY A 65 -2.09 12.21 -10.05
CA GLY A 65 -1.23 12.55 -8.90
C GLY A 65 0.12 13.10 -9.33
N LYS A 66 0.72 12.57 -10.40
CA LYS A 66 1.97 13.09 -10.96
C LYS A 66 1.82 14.48 -11.58
N VAL A 67 0.68 14.77 -12.19
CA VAL A 67 0.38 16.13 -12.69
C VAL A 67 0.26 17.09 -11.51
N LYS A 68 -0.52 16.73 -10.48
CA LYS A 68 -0.65 17.50 -9.23
C LYS A 68 0.69 17.75 -8.54
N LEU A 69 1.56 16.75 -8.50
CA LEU A 69 2.91 16.87 -7.95
C LEU A 69 3.76 17.89 -8.70
N ARG A 70 3.70 17.91 -10.04
CA ARG A 70 4.42 18.90 -10.85
C ARG A 70 3.91 20.31 -10.61
N GLU A 71 2.59 20.50 -10.55
CA GLU A 71 1.98 21.80 -10.23
C GLU A 71 2.37 22.27 -8.82
N LEU A 72 2.36 21.38 -7.82
CA LEU A 72 2.81 21.67 -6.46
C LEU A 72 4.30 22.06 -6.44
N GLN A 73 5.14 21.39 -7.21
CA GLN A 73 6.56 21.70 -7.33
C GLN A 73 6.80 23.09 -7.93
N GLU A 74 6.10 23.42 -9.01
CA GLU A 74 6.19 24.73 -9.65
C GLU A 74 5.72 25.86 -8.72
N LEU A 75 4.61 25.65 -8.00
CA LEU A 75 4.04 26.65 -7.08
C LEU A 75 4.93 26.89 -5.85
N LEU A 76 5.44 25.81 -5.24
CA LEU A 76 6.15 25.89 -3.96
C LEU A 76 7.67 26.07 -4.14
N GLY A 77 8.21 25.82 -5.33
CA GLY A 77 9.65 25.83 -5.57
C GLY A 77 10.41 24.78 -4.75
N ALA A 78 9.72 23.72 -4.31
CA ALA A 78 10.26 22.70 -3.42
C ALA A 78 10.73 21.47 -4.20
N ASP A 79 11.75 20.78 -3.69
CA ASP A 79 12.23 19.54 -4.29
C ASP A 79 11.17 18.43 -4.23
N MET A 80 11.12 17.61 -5.29
CA MET A 80 10.19 16.48 -5.39
C MET A 80 10.31 15.52 -4.20
N LYS A 81 11.54 15.27 -3.74
CA LYS A 81 11.80 14.45 -2.55
C LYS A 81 11.07 15.00 -1.31
N VAL A 82 11.13 16.31 -1.11
CA VAL A 82 10.49 16.97 0.04
C VAL A 82 8.97 16.89 -0.12
N LEU A 83 8.43 17.13 -1.32
CA LEU A 83 7.00 17.03 -1.59
C LEU A 83 6.45 15.63 -1.34
N LEU A 84 7.14 14.59 -1.78
CA LEU A 84 6.72 13.20 -1.54
C LEU A 84 6.75 12.84 -0.05
N ASN A 85 7.77 13.28 0.69
CA ASN A 85 7.82 13.06 2.14
C ASN A 85 6.72 13.85 2.87
N MET A 86 6.48 15.09 2.47
CA MET A 86 5.37 15.90 2.99
C MET A 86 4.02 15.24 2.70
N ALA A 87 3.80 14.76 1.47
CA ALA A 87 2.56 14.08 1.08
C ALA A 87 2.32 12.85 1.95
N PHE A 88 3.32 11.98 2.04
CA PHE A 88 3.25 10.75 2.83
C PHE A 88 2.93 11.06 4.31
N ALA A 89 3.70 11.96 4.92
CA ALA A 89 3.52 12.32 6.33
C ALA A 89 2.17 12.99 6.57
N TYR A 90 1.72 13.84 5.65
CA TYR A 90 0.47 14.56 5.80
C TYR A 90 -0.74 13.63 5.74
N ALA A 91 -0.77 12.71 4.78
CA ALA A 91 -1.81 11.69 4.72
C ALA A 91 -1.81 10.75 5.93
N TYR A 92 -0.64 10.27 6.34
CA TYR A 92 -0.53 9.40 7.53
C TYR A 92 -1.11 10.08 8.78
N ASN A 93 -0.72 11.33 9.03
CA ASN A 93 -1.19 12.09 10.18
C ASN A 93 -2.69 12.42 10.09
N GLN A 94 -3.20 12.75 8.89
CA GLN A 94 -4.63 12.97 8.70
C GLN A 94 -5.45 11.70 8.92
N ALA A 95 -4.99 10.56 8.41
CA ALA A 95 -5.65 9.27 8.63
C ALA A 95 -5.72 8.93 10.12
N ASN A 96 -4.63 9.11 10.85
CA ASN A 96 -4.60 8.90 12.30
C ASN A 96 -5.51 9.86 13.05
N ARG A 97 -5.48 11.15 12.71
CA ARG A 97 -6.32 12.18 13.36
C ARG A 97 -7.80 11.90 13.18
N ASN A 98 -8.20 11.47 11.99
CA ASN A 98 -9.60 11.20 11.64
C ASN A 98 -10.01 9.74 11.88
N GLN A 99 -9.11 8.91 12.45
CA GLN A 99 -9.31 7.48 12.71
C GLN A 99 -9.69 6.67 11.46
N VAL A 100 -9.25 7.11 10.27
CA VAL A 100 -9.49 6.43 9.00
C VAL A 100 -8.54 5.26 8.88
N SER A 101 -9.08 4.07 8.68
CA SER A 101 -8.26 2.86 8.54
C SER A 101 -7.49 2.87 7.21
N ILE A 102 -6.29 2.29 7.19
CA ILE A 102 -5.52 2.14 5.95
C ILE A 102 -6.27 1.31 4.88
N LYS A 103 -7.11 0.36 5.31
CA LYS A 103 -7.94 -0.46 4.42
C LYS A 103 -9.00 0.39 3.71
N GLU A 104 -9.65 1.27 4.45
CA GLU A 104 -10.63 2.20 3.90
C GLU A 104 -9.95 3.18 2.93
N LEU A 105 -8.82 3.77 3.34
CA LEU A 105 -8.06 4.68 2.47
C LEU A 105 -7.59 3.98 1.18
N LYS A 106 -7.17 2.70 1.29
CA LYS A 106 -6.81 1.87 0.13
C LYS A 106 -7.95 1.78 -0.88
N SER A 107 -9.15 1.41 -0.44
CA SER A 107 -10.31 1.30 -1.34
C SER A 107 -10.64 2.62 -2.03
N ARG A 108 -10.51 3.74 -1.33
CA ARG A 108 -10.74 5.08 -1.91
C ARG A 108 -9.68 5.46 -2.95
N VAL A 109 -8.41 5.15 -2.67
CA VAL A 109 -7.29 5.40 -3.60
C VAL A 109 -7.44 4.52 -4.85
N GLU A 110 -7.69 3.22 -4.69
CA GLU A 110 -7.84 2.27 -5.80
C GLU A 110 -9.05 2.61 -6.70
N ALA A 111 -10.12 3.18 -6.13
CA ALA A 111 -11.27 3.62 -6.93
C ALA A 111 -10.94 4.81 -7.85
N ARG A 112 -9.93 5.63 -7.50
CA ARG A 112 -9.55 6.83 -8.26
C ARG A 112 -8.34 6.61 -9.17
N VAL A 113 -7.37 5.85 -8.69
CA VAL A 113 -6.12 5.61 -9.42
C VAL A 113 -6.33 4.45 -10.39
N GLN A 114 -6.80 4.77 -11.60
CA GLN A 114 -6.99 3.78 -12.67
C GLN A 114 -5.72 3.60 -13.52
N ASP A 115 -4.90 4.66 -13.64
CA ASP A 115 -3.63 4.64 -14.37
C ASP A 115 -2.48 4.98 -13.42
N GLU A 116 -1.51 4.07 -13.30
CA GLU A 116 -0.36 4.18 -12.41
C GLU A 116 0.93 4.49 -13.18
N GLU A 117 1.74 5.39 -12.64
CA GLU A 117 3.11 5.65 -13.04
C GLU A 117 4.06 5.43 -11.86
N ASN A 118 5.35 5.23 -12.15
CA ASN A 118 6.37 5.09 -11.11
C ASN A 118 7.08 6.42 -10.85
N GLU A 119 7.37 6.67 -9.59
CA GLU A 119 8.28 7.73 -9.13
C GLU A 119 9.33 7.18 -8.18
N LEU A 120 10.48 7.86 -8.11
CA LEU A 120 11.52 7.52 -7.15
C LEU A 120 11.23 8.22 -5.82
N PHE A 121 11.01 7.42 -4.79
CA PHE A 121 10.75 7.92 -3.44
C PHE A 121 11.85 7.49 -2.48
N GLU A 122 12.60 8.49 -2.02
CA GLU A 122 13.55 8.40 -0.93
C GLU A 122 12.90 8.92 0.35
N ILE A 123 12.70 8.03 1.31
CA ILE A 123 12.06 8.38 2.58
C ILE A 123 13.07 9.10 3.48
N ASP A 124 12.63 10.19 4.09
CA ASP A 124 13.40 10.88 5.13
C ASP A 124 13.27 10.15 6.46
N GLU A 125 14.29 10.25 7.31
CA GLU A 125 14.32 9.61 8.62
C GLU A 125 13.09 9.97 9.48
N ASN A 126 12.66 11.23 9.42
CA ASN A 126 11.48 11.72 10.13
C ASN A 126 10.18 11.04 9.68
N THR A 127 10.11 10.63 8.42
CA THR A 127 8.94 9.97 7.80
C THR A 127 9.02 8.45 7.95
N LEU A 128 10.20 7.90 8.25
CA LEU A 128 10.41 6.46 8.27
C LEU A 128 9.63 5.74 9.39
N ASN A 129 9.55 6.35 10.58
CA ASN A 129 8.78 5.77 11.68
C ASN A 129 7.31 5.58 11.29
N MET A 130 6.73 6.54 10.56
CA MET A 130 5.36 6.47 10.06
C MET A 130 5.17 5.29 9.10
N LEU A 131 6.14 5.03 8.21
CA LEU A 131 6.13 3.84 7.36
C LEU A 131 6.12 2.55 8.19
N PHE A 132 6.95 2.45 9.22
CA PHE A 132 6.99 1.26 10.06
C PHE A 132 5.72 1.04 10.90
N ASP A 133 5.10 2.14 11.33
CA ASP A 133 3.88 2.12 12.13
C ASP A 133 2.63 1.81 11.31
N SER A 134 2.64 2.11 10.02
CA SER A 134 1.54 1.77 9.10
C SER A 134 1.30 0.26 8.95
N ARG A 135 2.35 -0.56 9.16
CA ARG A 135 2.32 -2.03 9.08
C ARG A 135 1.69 -2.57 7.78
N SER A 136 1.80 -1.84 6.67
CA SER A 136 1.23 -2.22 5.38
C SER A 136 2.25 -2.06 4.26
N GLU A 137 2.24 -2.99 3.33
CA GLU A 137 3.09 -2.98 2.13
C GLU A 137 2.68 -1.87 1.17
N ASP A 138 1.37 -1.64 1.08
CA ASP A 138 0.79 -0.60 0.23
C ASP A 138 0.85 0.79 0.86
N ALA A 139 1.41 0.94 2.06
CA ALA A 139 1.42 2.22 2.77
C ALA A 139 2.03 3.36 1.93
N LYS A 140 3.10 3.08 1.18
CA LYS A 140 3.70 4.07 0.26
C LYS A 140 2.71 4.49 -0.81
N PHE A 141 2.10 3.52 -1.50
CA PHE A 141 1.10 3.80 -2.53
C PHE A 141 -0.10 4.58 -1.97
N ILE A 142 -0.67 4.10 -0.86
CA ILE A 142 -1.87 4.66 -0.25
C ILE A 142 -1.63 6.09 0.24
N TYR A 143 -0.62 6.30 1.09
CA TYR A 143 -0.39 7.60 1.71
C TYR A 143 0.22 8.62 0.75
N LEU A 144 1.01 8.20 -0.25
CA LEU A 144 1.47 9.14 -1.28
C LEU A 144 0.30 9.65 -2.11
N ASN A 145 -0.54 8.76 -2.67
CA ASN A 145 -1.64 9.20 -3.52
C ASN A 145 -2.66 10.03 -2.76
N ALA A 146 -3.05 9.60 -1.55
CA ALA A 146 -3.97 10.37 -0.71
C ALA A 146 -3.35 11.71 -0.25
N GLY A 147 -2.05 11.73 0.00
CA GLY A 147 -1.31 12.90 0.47
C GLY A 147 -1.06 13.95 -0.60
N ILE A 148 -0.74 13.51 -1.82
CA ILE A 148 -0.62 14.40 -2.98
C ILE A 148 -1.93 15.12 -3.22
N ASP A 149 -3.05 14.38 -3.19
CA ASP A 149 -4.37 14.96 -3.38
C ASP A 149 -4.71 15.96 -2.25
N LEU A 150 -4.40 15.64 -0.99
CA LEU A 150 -4.56 16.58 0.12
C LEU A 150 -3.75 17.86 -0.06
N LEU A 151 -2.46 17.72 -0.36
CA LEU A 151 -1.58 18.87 -0.53
C LEU A 151 -2.06 19.75 -1.67
N TYR A 152 -2.46 19.14 -2.79
CA TYR A 152 -2.98 19.84 -3.95
C TYR A 152 -4.25 20.62 -3.62
N PHE A 153 -5.25 19.97 -3.01
CA PHE A 153 -6.48 20.65 -2.63
C PHE A 153 -6.23 21.79 -1.63
N ARG A 154 -5.32 21.56 -0.68
CA ARG A 154 -5.04 22.53 0.38
C ARG A 154 -4.25 23.74 -0.11
N LEU A 155 -3.25 23.54 -0.97
CA LEU A 155 -2.27 24.56 -1.33
C LEU A 155 -2.50 25.17 -2.70
N VAL A 156 -3.13 24.44 -3.62
CA VAL A 156 -3.46 24.93 -4.98
C VAL A 156 -4.90 25.38 -5.04
N ARG A 157 -5.85 24.50 -4.68
CA ARG A 157 -7.29 24.82 -4.74
C ARG A 157 -7.78 25.66 -3.56
N MET A 158 -6.99 25.77 -2.49
CA MET A 158 -7.36 26.46 -1.24
C MET A 158 -8.67 25.92 -0.62
N GLU A 159 -8.95 24.64 -0.86
CA GLU A 159 -10.11 23.92 -0.33
C GLU A 159 -9.69 23.08 0.89
N THR A 160 -10.60 22.91 1.87
CA THR A 160 -10.29 22.23 3.14
C THR A 160 -10.33 20.71 3.06
N LEU A 161 -11.06 20.13 2.11
CA LEU A 161 -11.28 18.68 2.05
C LEU A 161 -11.27 18.22 0.59
N SER A 162 -10.38 17.28 0.30
CA SER A 162 -10.50 16.44 -0.90
C SER A 162 -11.51 15.34 -0.62
N ASP A 163 -12.28 14.96 -1.64
CA ASP A 163 -13.21 13.83 -1.61
C ASP A 163 -12.56 12.48 -1.20
N ILE A 164 -11.23 12.31 -1.33
CA ILE A 164 -10.54 11.09 -0.83
C ILE A 164 -10.72 10.96 0.69
N TRP A 165 -11.03 12.06 1.37
CA TRP A 165 -11.14 12.19 2.83
C TRP A 165 -12.56 12.39 3.33
N GLN A 166 -13.55 12.47 2.43
CA GLN A 166 -14.98 12.43 2.74
C GLN A 166 -15.47 10.99 2.67
#